data_AF-A0A4R8ZW62-F1
#
_entry.id   AF-A0A4R8ZW62-F1
#
_cell.length_a   1.000
_cell.length_b   1.000
_cell.length_c   1.000
_cell.angle_alpha   90.00
_cell.angle_beta   90.00
_cell.angle_gamma   90.00
#
_symmetry.space_group_name_H-M   'P 1'
#
loop_
_entity.id
_entity.type
_entity.pdbx_description
1 polymer ?
#
loop_
_entity_poly.entity_id
_entity_poly.type
_entity_poly.pdbx_seq_one_letter_code
_entity_poly.pdbx_strand_id
1 'polypeptide(L)'
;MRTSPNRLIGTVFGAVYVLVGLLGFAVTGGVGFIATEGGLLLGIFEVNPLHNVAHLLIGAALLIAGLSSASAAKAVNTTVGAVYLLLGLLGFFIADSALNILALNTADHFLHLASAIVLLGVGLTADKNVNAKASV
;
A
#
# COMPACT_ATOMS: atom_id res chain seq x y z
N MET A 1 -14.81 -5.64 19.97
CA MET A 1 -14.26 -4.81 18.87
C MET A 1 -15.40 -4.02 18.25
N ARG A 2 -15.59 -2.74 18.59
CA ARG A 2 -16.48 -1.90 17.77
C ARG A 2 -15.82 -1.78 16.39
N THR A 3 -16.56 -2.12 15.34
CA THR A 3 -16.07 -2.23 13.96
C THR A 3 -15.70 -0.84 13.44
N SER A 4 -14.42 -0.47 13.51
CA SER A 4 -13.90 0.69 12.78
C SER A 4 -13.51 0.22 11.37
N PRO A 5 -14.10 0.78 10.30
CA PRO A 5 -13.70 0.49 8.94
C PRO A 5 -12.21 0.73 8.71
N ASN A 6 -11.64 1.79 9.31
CA ASN A 6 -10.21 2.06 9.20
C ASN A 6 -9.35 0.93 9.75
N ARG A 7 -9.73 0.38 10.91
CA ARG A 7 -9.01 -0.75 11.51
C ARG A 7 -9.10 -2.00 10.65
N LEU A 8 -10.30 -2.34 10.17
CA LEU A 8 -10.50 -3.51 9.31
C LEU A 8 -9.67 -3.40 8.03
N ILE A 9 -9.79 -2.29 7.31
CA ILE A 9 -9.07 -2.07 6.06
C ILE A 9 -7.57 -2.05 6.28
N GLY A 10 -7.08 -1.36 7.32
CA GLY A 10 -5.65 -1.33 7.65
C GLY A 10 -5.09 -2.72 7.96
N THR A 11 -5.81 -3.54 8.74
CA THR A 11 -5.39 -4.92 9.03
C THR A 11 -5.38 -5.79 7.78
N VAL A 12 -6.43 -5.73 6.95
CA VAL A 12 -6.53 -6.55 5.73
C VAL A 12 -5.45 -6.18 4.72
N PHE A 13 -5.33 -4.89 4.38
CA PHE A 13 -4.32 -4.42 3.44
C PHE A 13 -2.91 -4.65 3.99
N GLY A 14 -2.70 -4.42 5.28
CA GLY A 14 -1.42 -4.68 5.92
C GLY A 14 -0.98 -6.14 5.80
N ALA A 15 -1.88 -7.09 6.08
CA ALA A 15 -1.60 -8.51 5.91
C ALA A 15 -1.30 -8.88 4.44
N VAL A 16 -2.08 -8.33 3.49
CA VAL A 16 -1.87 -8.57 2.05
C VAL A 16 -0.50 -8.03 1.60
N TYR A 17 -0.14 -6.79 1.96
CA TYR A 17 1.15 -6.21 1.55
C TYR A 17 2.34 -6.91 2.18
N VAL A 18 2.23 -7.38 3.43
CA VAL A 18 3.26 -8.25 4.03
C VAL A 18 3.41 -9.53 3.22
N LEU A 19 2.31 -10.20 2.89
CA LEU A 19 2.34 -11.43 2.11
C LEU A 19 2.95 -11.20 0.72
N VAL A 20 2.53 -10.15 0.02
CA VAL A 20 3.06 -9.78 -1.30
C VAL A 20 4.56 -9.49 -1.22
N GLY A 21 5.02 -8.72 -0.24
CA GLY A 21 6.44 -8.44 -0.05
C GLY A 21 7.27 -9.70 0.21
N LEU A 22 6.75 -10.65 0.99
CA LEU A 22 7.41 -11.94 1.23
C LEU A 22 7.46 -12.81 -0.03
N LEU A 23 6.33 -12.95 -0.73
CA LEU A 23 6.25 -13.75 -1.96
C LEU A 23 7.07 -13.15 -3.09
N GLY A 24 7.21 -11.83 -3.15
CA GLY A 24 8.03 -11.16 -4.14
C GLY A 24 9.49 -11.60 -4.07
N PHE A 25 10.04 -11.86 -2.88
CA PHE A 25 11.40 -12.39 -2.77
C PHE A 25 11.60 -13.77 -3.40
N ALA A 26 10.53 -14.56 -3.58
CA ALA A 26 10.59 -15.84 -4.27
C ALA A 26 10.78 -15.70 -5.79
N VAL A 27 10.45 -14.54 -6.37
CA VAL A 27 10.57 -14.27 -7.82
C VAL A 27 11.70 -13.30 -8.17
N THR A 28 12.35 -12.68 -7.18
CA THR A 28 13.44 -11.70 -7.40
C THR A 28 14.84 -12.29 -7.15
N GLY A 29 15.00 -13.62 -7.23
CA GLY A 29 16.30 -14.25 -7.13
C GLY A 29 17.22 -13.83 -8.28
N GLY A 30 18.34 -13.16 -7.96
CA GLY A 30 19.28 -12.65 -8.97
C GLY A 30 18.92 -11.28 -9.57
N VAL A 31 17.80 -10.68 -9.17
CA VAL A 31 17.43 -9.30 -9.55
C VAL A 31 18.22 -8.30 -8.71
N GLY A 32 18.77 -7.27 -9.35
CA GLY A 32 19.48 -6.19 -8.64
C GLY A 32 18.55 -5.41 -7.70
N PHE A 33 19.07 -4.93 -6.57
CA PHE A 33 18.23 -4.35 -5.51
C PHE A 33 17.34 -3.19 -5.97
N ILE A 34 17.88 -2.32 -6.83
CA ILE A 34 17.19 -1.17 -7.45
C ILE A 34 17.06 -1.31 -8.98
N ALA A 35 17.05 -2.54 -9.48
CA ALA A 35 16.91 -2.79 -10.92
C ALA A 35 15.61 -2.18 -11.44
N THR A 36 15.63 -1.59 -12.63
CA THR A 36 14.43 -0.99 -13.24
C THR A 36 13.49 -2.01 -13.85
N GLU A 37 13.95 -3.25 -13.99
CA GLU A 37 13.18 -4.43 -14.39
C GLU A 37 13.32 -5.50 -13.30
N GLY A 38 12.28 -6.31 -13.14
CA GLY A 38 12.08 -7.19 -11.99
C GLY A 38 11.61 -8.59 -12.34
N GLY A 39 11.25 -9.33 -11.29
CA GLY A 39 10.56 -10.61 -11.41
C GLY A 39 9.05 -10.41 -11.43
N LEU A 40 8.33 -11.26 -12.17
CA LEU A 40 6.87 -11.22 -12.24
C LEU A 40 6.23 -12.05 -11.13
N LEU A 41 5.67 -11.39 -10.14
CA LEU A 41 4.81 -11.99 -9.13
C LEU A 41 3.43 -12.30 -9.74
N LEU A 42 2.97 -13.54 -9.58
CA LEU A 42 1.74 -14.07 -10.20
C LEU A 42 1.73 -13.98 -11.74
N GLY A 43 2.88 -13.75 -12.38
CA GLY A 43 2.97 -13.51 -13.82
C GLY A 43 2.40 -12.15 -14.28
N ILE A 44 2.11 -11.24 -13.35
CA ILE A 44 1.40 -9.97 -13.64
C ILE A 44 2.11 -8.76 -13.05
N PHE A 45 2.46 -8.80 -11.76
CA PHE A 45 2.99 -7.65 -11.03
C PHE A 45 4.51 -7.70 -11.01
N GLU A 46 5.16 -6.62 -11.39
CA GLU A 46 6.61 -6.60 -11.48
C GLU A 46 7.21 -6.05 -10.19
N VAL A 47 8.19 -6.78 -9.67
CA VAL A 47 8.81 -6.44 -8.40
C VAL A 47 10.31 -6.63 -8.47
N ASN A 48 11.03 -5.75 -7.81
CA ASN A 48 12.44 -5.92 -7.47
C ASN A 48 12.60 -6.02 -5.93
N PRO A 49 13.80 -6.32 -5.41
CA PRO A 49 14.02 -6.42 -3.98
C PRO A 49 13.67 -5.13 -3.20
N LEU A 50 13.95 -3.93 -3.73
CA LEU A 50 13.56 -2.67 -3.08
C LEU A 50 12.03 -2.55 -2.97
N HIS A 51 11.29 -2.89 -4.03
CA HIS A 51 9.83 -2.88 -4.05
C HIS A 51 9.25 -3.88 -3.03
N ASN A 52 9.85 -5.06 -2.89
CA ASN A 52 9.48 -6.03 -1.87
C ASN A 52 9.70 -5.49 -0.45
N VAL A 53 10.83 -4.82 -0.19
CA VAL A 53 11.06 -4.15 1.10
C VAL A 53 10.02 -3.06 1.34
N ALA A 54 9.69 -2.25 0.34
CA ALA A 54 8.66 -1.22 0.45
C ALA A 54 7.29 -1.84 0.79
N HIS A 55 6.91 -2.95 0.14
CA HIS A 55 5.70 -3.71 0.47
C HIS A 55 5.68 -4.20 1.91
N LEU A 56 6.80 -4.75 2.41
CA LEU A 56 6.90 -5.20 3.80
C LEU A 56 6.75 -4.05 4.79
N LEU A 57 7.41 -2.91 4.54
CA LEU A 57 7.36 -1.74 5.43
C LEU A 57 5.95 -1.12 5.45
N ILE A 58 5.32 -0.95 4.29
CA ILE A 58 3.96 -0.42 4.19
C ILE A 58 2.96 -1.40 4.81
N GLY A 59 3.11 -2.69 4.50
CA GLY A 59 2.27 -3.75 5.06
C GLY A 59 2.36 -3.80 6.59
N ALA A 60 3.56 -3.74 7.14
CA ALA A 60 3.78 -3.68 8.59
C ALA A 60 3.14 -2.43 9.21
N ALA A 61 3.32 -1.26 8.61
CA ALA A 61 2.74 -0.01 9.10
C ALA A 61 1.20 -0.08 9.14
N LEU A 62 0.57 -0.53 8.05
CA LEU A 62 -0.88 -0.71 7.96
C LEU A 62 -1.39 -1.74 8.98
N LEU A 63 -0.72 -2.89 9.09
CA LEU A 63 -1.12 -3.97 9.97
C LEU A 63 -1.05 -3.55 11.44
N ILE A 64 0.09 -2.96 11.85
CA ILE A 64 0.31 -2.48 13.21
C ILE A 64 -0.72 -1.39 13.55
N ALA A 65 -0.94 -0.42 12.66
CA ALA A 65 -1.90 0.66 12.88
C ALA A 65 -3.35 0.14 12.96
N GLY A 66 -3.73 -0.79 12.08
CA GLY A 66 -5.05 -1.43 12.07
C GLY A 66 -5.35 -2.19 13.37
N LEU A 67 -4.36 -2.92 13.88
CA LEU A 67 -4.45 -3.66 15.14
C LEU A 67 -4.49 -2.73 16.36
N SER A 68 -3.75 -1.62 16.32
CA SER A 68 -3.59 -0.68 17.44
C SER A 68 -4.85 0.12 17.77
N SER A 69 -5.25 1.09 16.93
CA SER A 69 -6.36 2.00 17.25
C SER A 69 -6.97 2.61 15.99
N ALA A 70 -8.23 3.08 16.09
CA ALA A 70 -8.93 3.68 14.95
C ALA A 70 -8.27 4.97 14.45
N SER A 71 -7.70 5.78 15.35
CA SER A 71 -6.97 6.99 14.98
C SER A 71 -5.66 6.67 14.25
N ALA A 72 -4.88 5.71 14.75
CA ALA A 72 -3.66 5.26 14.08
C ALA A 72 -3.97 4.67 12.70
N ALA A 73 -4.95 3.76 12.63
CA ALA A 73 -5.37 3.16 11.37
C ALA A 73 -5.83 4.20 10.35
N LYS A 74 -6.62 5.19 10.77
CA LYS A 74 -7.06 6.30 9.90
C LYS A 74 -5.87 7.10 9.37
N ALA A 75 -4.93 7.47 10.25
CA ALA A 75 -3.76 8.25 9.86
C ALA A 75 -2.90 7.47 8.84
N VAL A 76 -2.60 6.20 9.12
CA VAL A 76 -1.78 5.38 8.22
C VAL A 76 -2.48 5.07 6.90
N ASN A 77 -3.77 4.71 6.92
CA ASN A 77 -4.55 4.52 5.68
C ASN A 77 -4.52 5.79 4.82
N THR A 78 -4.71 6.96 5.43
CA THR A 78 -4.68 8.24 4.69
C THR A 78 -3.30 8.51 4.08
N THR A 79 -2.24 8.35 4.87
CA THR A 79 -0.86 8.57 4.42
C THR A 79 -0.47 7.60 3.30
N VAL A 80 -0.67 6.30 3.51
CA VAL A 80 -0.32 5.27 2.52
C VAL A 80 -1.17 5.44 1.25
N GLY A 81 -2.46 5.71 1.40
CA GLY A 81 -3.33 5.96 0.27
C GLY A 81 -2.89 7.18 -0.56
N ALA A 82 -2.43 8.26 0.08
CA ALA A 82 -1.87 9.42 -0.62
C ALA A 82 -0.58 9.08 -1.37
N VAL A 83 0.32 8.31 -0.74
CA VAL A 83 1.57 7.85 -1.37
C VAL A 83 1.26 6.97 -2.59
N TYR A 84 0.32 6.03 -2.48
CA TYR A 84 -0.06 5.17 -3.60
C TYR A 84 -0.80 5.91 -4.71
N LEU A 85 -1.55 6.97 -4.39
CA LEU A 85 -2.12 7.84 -5.42
C LEU A 85 -1.00 8.50 -6.24
N LEU A 86 0.00 9.07 -5.56
CA LEU A 86 1.14 9.69 -6.22
C LEU A 86 1.95 8.66 -7.01
N LEU A 87 2.28 7.52 -6.41
CA LEU A 87 3.06 6.47 -7.04
C LEU A 87 2.36 5.89 -8.28
N GLY A 88 1.06 5.59 -8.17
CA GLY A 88 0.26 5.05 -9.26
C GLY A 88 0.09 6.04 -10.42
N LEU A 89 0.05 7.35 -10.16
CA LEU A 89 0.01 8.37 -11.22
C LEU A 89 1.39 8.61 -11.84
N LEU A 90 2.43 8.79 -11.02
CA LEU A 90 3.79 9.07 -11.49
C LEU A 90 4.40 7.89 -12.24
N GLY A 91 4.04 6.67 -11.86
CA GLY A 91 4.51 5.44 -12.47
C GLY A 91 4.37 5.43 -14.00
N PHE A 92 3.23 5.90 -14.54
CA PHE A 92 3.01 5.99 -15.98
C PHE A 92 4.01 6.89 -16.72
N PHE A 93 4.63 7.84 -16.03
CA PHE A 93 5.58 8.79 -16.62
C PHE A 93 7.04 8.36 -16.43
N ILE A 94 7.31 7.41 -15.51
CA ILE A 94 8.67 6.98 -15.18
C ILE A 94 8.98 5.54 -15.59
N ALA A 95 7.99 4.77 -16.04
CA ALA A 95 8.11 3.33 -16.34
C ALA A 95 9.33 2.98 -17.20
N ASP A 96 9.54 3.72 -18.30
CA ASP A 96 10.63 3.48 -19.26
C ASP A 96 11.91 4.29 -18.94
N SER A 97 12.16 4.61 -17.66
CA SER A 97 13.26 5.48 -17.25
C SER A 97 14.09 4.91 -16.10
N ALA A 98 15.31 5.43 -15.93
CA ALA A 98 16.17 5.12 -14.79
C ALA A 98 15.56 5.50 -13.42
N LEU A 99 14.47 6.27 -13.40
CA LEU A 99 13.74 6.62 -12.18
C LEU A 99 12.82 5.47 -11.71
N ASN A 100 12.57 4.45 -12.54
CA ASN A 100 11.77 3.28 -12.18
C ASN A 100 12.51 2.32 -11.22
N ILE A 101 13.10 2.83 -10.15
CA ILE A 101 13.93 2.07 -9.20
C ILE A 101 13.15 0.99 -8.43
N LEU A 102 11.83 0.92 -8.61
CA LEU A 102 10.94 -0.08 -8.01
C LEU A 102 10.50 -1.17 -9.01
N ALA A 103 10.95 -1.10 -10.27
CA ALA A 103 10.51 -1.97 -11.34
C ALA A 103 8.98 -2.04 -11.47
N LEU A 104 8.32 -0.88 -11.45
CA LEU A 104 6.87 -0.78 -11.59
C LEU A 104 6.45 -1.03 -13.03
N ASN A 105 5.44 -1.87 -13.21
CA ASN A 105 4.77 -2.02 -14.49
C ASN A 105 3.36 -1.42 -14.49
N THR A 106 2.69 -1.49 -15.64
CA THR A 106 1.33 -0.94 -15.80
C THR A 106 0.32 -1.56 -14.83
N ALA A 107 0.42 -2.86 -14.54
CA ALA A 107 -0.47 -3.53 -13.59
C ALA A 107 -0.25 -3.00 -12.16
N ASP A 108 1.00 -2.75 -11.77
CA ASP A 108 1.34 -2.14 -10.48
C ASP A 108 0.73 -0.76 -10.34
N HIS A 109 0.77 0.09 -11.38
CA HIS A 109 0.17 1.42 -11.33
C HIS A 109 -1.34 1.36 -11.02
N PHE A 110 -2.07 0.48 -11.70
CA PHE A 110 -3.50 0.30 -11.44
C PHE A 110 -3.77 -0.27 -10.05
N LEU A 111 -2.97 -1.22 -9.57
CA LEU A 111 -3.11 -1.78 -8.22
C LEU A 111 -2.85 -0.72 -7.14
N HIS A 112 -1.84 0.14 -7.32
CA HIS A 112 -1.57 1.26 -6.43
C HIS A 112 -2.72 2.27 -6.44
N LEU A 113 -3.26 2.63 -7.61
CA LEU A 113 -4.42 3.53 -7.69
C LEU A 113 -5.66 2.93 -7.03
N ALA A 114 -5.93 1.64 -7.23
CA ALA A 114 -7.04 0.95 -6.57
C ALA A 114 -6.85 0.93 -5.04
N SER A 115 -5.64 0.63 -4.57
CA SER A 115 -5.29 0.69 -3.15
C SER A 115 -5.47 2.10 -2.58
N ALA A 116 -5.04 3.12 -3.32
CA ALA A 116 -5.20 4.52 -2.96
C ALA A 116 -6.66 4.91 -2.77
N ILE A 117 -7.53 4.53 -3.71
CA ILE A 117 -8.98 4.81 -3.64
C ILE A 117 -9.58 4.21 -2.38
N VAL A 118 -9.26 2.95 -2.05
CA VAL A 118 -9.80 2.28 -0.86
C VAL A 118 -9.26 2.92 0.42
N LEU A 119 -7.94 3.10 0.52
CA LEU A 119 -7.26 3.60 1.72
C LEU A 119 -7.57 5.08 2.01
N LEU A 120 -7.51 5.95 0.99
CA LEU A 120 -7.95 7.34 1.12
C LEU A 120 -9.45 7.43 1.35
N GLY A 121 -10.25 6.63 0.63
CA GLY A 121 -11.69 6.60 0.77
C GLY A 121 -12.10 6.35 2.21
N VAL A 122 -11.58 5.28 2.83
CA VAL A 122 -11.88 4.97 4.23
C VAL A 122 -11.25 5.98 5.20
N GLY A 123 -10.00 6.39 4.96
CA GLY A 123 -9.28 7.34 5.81
C GLY A 123 -9.95 8.71 5.89
N LEU A 124 -10.53 9.17 4.79
CA LEU A 124 -11.15 10.50 4.70
C LEU A 124 -12.65 10.50 5.01
N THR A 125 -13.36 9.38 4.86
CA THR A 125 -14.83 9.36 4.97
C THR A 125 -15.36 8.61 6.20
N ALA A 126 -14.67 7.59 6.70
CA ALA A 126 -15.13 6.78 7.83
C ALA A 126 -14.76 7.37 9.21
N ASP A 127 -15.38 6.82 10.26
CA ASP A 127 -15.09 7.12 11.68
C ASP A 127 -15.20 8.60 12.08
N LYS A 128 -16.06 9.38 11.38
CA LYS A 128 -16.24 10.83 11.62
C LYS A 128 -16.98 11.20 12.90
N ASN A 129 -17.55 10.24 13.65
CA ASN A 129 -18.58 10.54 14.65
C ASN A 129 -18.25 10.00 16.07
N VAL A 130 -17.66 10.86 16.90
CA VAL A 130 -17.79 10.80 18.37
C VAL A 130 -18.10 12.17 19.01
N ASN A 131 -17.83 13.31 18.34
CA ASN A 131 -17.91 14.63 18.99
C ASN A 131 -19.17 15.47 18.70
N ALA A 132 -20.08 15.04 17.82
CA ALA A 132 -21.23 15.86 17.40
C ALA A 132 -22.52 15.69 18.23
N LYS A 133 -22.52 14.84 19.26
CA LYS A 133 -23.72 14.56 20.10
C LYS A 133 -23.64 15.06 21.54
N ALA A 134 -22.58 15.79 21.92
CA ALA A 134 -22.42 16.32 23.28
C ALA A 134 -22.96 17.76 23.46
N SER A 135 -23.69 18.27 22.47
CA SER A 135 -24.23 19.64 22.48
C SER A 135 -25.68 19.66 22.00
N VAL A 136 -26.57 18.99 22.74
CA VAL A 136 -28.03 19.24 22.78
C VAL A 136 -28.50 19.03 24.21
#